data_AF-A0A650CI47-F1
#
_entry.id   AF-A0A650CI47-F1
#
_cell.length_a   1.000
_cell.length_b   1.000
_cell.length_c   1.000
_cell.angle_alpha   90.00
_cell.angle_beta   90.00
_cell.angle_gamma   90.00
#
_symmetry.space_group_name_H-M   'P 1'
#
loop_
_entity.id
_entity.type
_entity.pdbx_description
1 polymer ?
#
loop_
_entity_poly.entity_id
_entity_poly.type
_entity_poly.pdbx_seq_one_letter_code
_entity_poly.pdbx_strand_id
1 'polypeptide(L)'
;MSELIAKQKGRLRNLILWLLWQSPRRGIDIIDDIYKMTWGWWKPSPGSVYPLLAKMEEEGVIEKLDDGRYSITQKGIEEIKYLLPSRYSGSVEDAVEELKGILMFFKEVDRNKLHPHKEKILELLKQIQGVIENA
;
A
#
# COMPACT_ATOMS: atom_id res chain seq x y z
N MET A 1 -28.56 4.25 -1.45
CA MET A 1 -27.84 5.44 -0.93
C MET A 1 -26.80 5.07 0.14
N SER A 2 -27.13 4.24 1.13
CA SER A 2 -26.21 3.82 2.21
C SER A 2 -24.98 3.03 1.74
N GLU A 3 -25.14 2.07 0.82
CA GLU A 3 -24.02 1.24 0.32
C GLU A 3 -22.99 2.04 -0.49
N LEU A 4 -23.44 3.01 -1.30
CA LEU A 4 -22.54 3.86 -2.07
C LEU A 4 -21.68 4.74 -1.15
N ILE A 5 -22.27 5.25 -0.07
CA ILE A 5 -21.57 6.03 0.96
C ILE A 5 -20.58 5.15 1.72
N ALA A 6 -20.95 3.91 2.07
CA ALA A 6 -20.04 2.96 2.71
C ALA A 6 -18.85 2.61 1.80
N LYS A 7 -19.10 2.37 0.50
CA LYS A 7 -18.06 2.11 -0.51
C LYS A 7 -17.13 3.31 -0.69
N GLN A 8 -17.65 4.54 -0.69
CA GLN A 8 -16.82 5.75 -0.74
C GLN A 8 -16.01 5.97 0.54
N LYS A 9 -16.58 5.72 1.72
CA LYS A 9 -15.86 5.81 3.00
C LYS A 9 -14.72 4.78 3.09
N GLY A 10 -14.96 3.53 2.67
CA GLY A 10 -13.93 2.50 2.60
C GLY A 10 -12.80 2.89 1.65
N ARG A 11 -13.12 3.48 0.49
CA ARG A 11 -12.10 4.02 -0.42
C ARG A 11 -11.32 5.18 0.20
N LEU A 12 -11.99 6.14 0.84
CA LEU A 12 -11.33 7.30 1.46
C LEU A 12 -10.33 6.87 2.52
N ARG A 13 -10.73 5.97 3.42
CA ARG A 13 -9.87 5.44 4.49
C ARG A 13 -8.61 4.79 3.93
N ASN A 14 -8.74 3.93 2.93
CA ASN A 14 -7.61 3.26 2.30
C ASN A 14 -6.65 4.25 1.64
N LEU A 15 -7.16 5.30 0.99
CA LEU A 15 -6.31 6.35 0.40
C LEU A 15 -5.55 7.14 1.48
N ILE A 16 -6.20 7.43 2.62
CA ILE A 16 -5.55 8.11 3.74
C ILE A 16 -4.41 7.26 4.29
N LEU A 17 -4.68 5.98 4.61
CA LEU A 17 -3.65 5.06 5.11
C LEU A 17 -2.52 4.91 4.10
N TRP A 18 -2.81 4.80 2.81
CA TRP A 18 -1.79 4.72 1.76
C TRP A 18 -0.90 5.97 1.71
N LEU A 19 -1.48 7.18 1.82
CA LEU A 19 -0.72 8.43 1.83
C LEU A 19 0.17 8.56 3.08
N LEU A 20 -0.34 8.13 4.23
CA LEU A 20 0.39 8.16 5.51
C LEU A 20 1.47 7.09 5.59
N TRP A 21 1.29 5.98 4.89
CA TRP A 21 2.31 4.96 4.70
C TRP A 21 3.53 5.49 3.92
N GLN A 22 3.33 6.41 2.98
CA GLN A 22 4.43 7.05 2.25
C GLN A 22 5.19 8.07 3.10
N SER A 23 4.47 8.90 3.85
CA SER A 23 5.06 9.87 4.78
C SER A 23 4.00 10.50 5.69
N PRO A 24 4.38 11.01 6.88
CA PRO A 24 3.47 11.77 7.73
C PRO A 24 2.98 13.06 7.07
N ARG A 25 1.68 13.37 7.17
CA ARG A 25 1.01 14.48 6.48
C ARG A 25 0.00 15.22 7.36
N ARG A 26 -0.24 16.51 7.10
CA ARG A 26 -1.35 17.24 7.77
C ARG A 26 -2.67 16.86 7.10
N GLY A 27 -3.78 17.06 7.82
CA GLY A 27 -5.12 16.80 7.29
C GLY A 27 -5.43 17.55 5.99
N ILE A 28 -4.94 18.79 5.86
CA ILE A 28 -5.07 19.58 4.63
C ILE A 28 -4.28 18.98 3.46
N ASP A 29 -3.06 18.49 3.72
CA ASP A 29 -2.19 17.92 2.70
C ASP A 29 -2.81 16.62 2.16
N ILE A 30 -3.40 15.81 3.03
CA ILE A 30 -4.13 14.59 2.66
C ILE A 30 -5.28 14.90 1.67
N ILE A 31 -6.05 15.96 1.93
CA ILE A 31 -7.15 16.38 1.05
C ILE A 31 -6.61 16.76 -0.35
N ASP A 32 -5.53 17.55 -0.39
CA ASP A 32 -4.94 18.02 -1.64
C ASP A 32 -4.22 16.90 -2.39
N ASP A 33 -3.58 15.97 -1.70
CA ASP A 33 -2.89 14.83 -2.30
C ASP A 33 -3.88 13.83 -2.90
N ILE A 34 -5.03 13.59 -2.26
CA ILE A 34 -6.11 12.78 -2.86
C ILE A 34 -6.65 13.44 -4.13
N TYR A 35 -6.80 14.77 -4.14
CA TYR A 35 -7.22 15.51 -5.32
C TYR A 35 -6.21 15.37 -6.48
N LYS A 36 -4.92 15.51 -6.20
CA LYS A 36 -3.84 15.32 -7.18
C LYS A 36 -3.79 13.88 -7.70
N MET A 37 -3.83 12.90 -6.81
CA MET A 37 -3.75 11.46 -7.14
C MET A 37 -4.93 10.99 -8.00
N THR A 38 -6.09 11.64 -7.88
CA THR A 38 -7.27 11.36 -8.70
C THR A 38 -7.33 12.20 -9.97
N TRP A 39 -6.23 12.84 -10.37
CA TRP A 39 -6.16 13.74 -11.53
C TRP A 39 -7.26 14.80 -11.53
N GLY A 40 -7.60 15.29 -10.35
CA GLY A 40 -8.62 16.32 -10.14
C GLY A 40 -10.06 15.82 -10.17
N TRP A 41 -10.32 14.52 -10.34
CA TRP A 41 -11.69 13.99 -10.41
C TRP A 41 -12.41 13.96 -9.07
N TRP A 42 -11.68 13.95 -7.96
CA TRP A 42 -12.31 13.89 -6.65
C TRP A 42 -11.50 14.61 -5.58
N LYS A 43 -12.11 15.62 -4.96
CA LYS A 43 -11.60 16.28 -3.75
C LYS A 43 -12.48 15.90 -2.56
N PRO A 44 -12.00 15.12 -1.58
CA PRO A 44 -12.78 14.85 -0.37
C PRO A 44 -12.96 16.14 0.43
N SER A 45 -14.10 16.28 1.11
CA SER A 45 -14.36 17.48 1.91
C SER A 45 -13.66 17.41 3.27
N PRO A 46 -13.34 18.54 3.90
CA PRO A 46 -12.88 18.56 5.29
C PRO A 46 -13.82 17.80 6.23
N GLY A 47 -15.13 17.92 6.03
CA GLY A 47 -16.15 17.22 6.82
C GLY A 47 -16.17 15.70 6.63
N SER A 48 -15.59 15.16 5.56
CA SER A 48 -15.40 13.72 5.39
C SER A 48 -14.04 13.23 5.91
N VAL A 49 -13.01 14.09 5.90
CA VAL A 49 -11.64 13.72 6.27
C VAL A 49 -11.39 13.86 7.76
N TYR A 50 -11.69 15.00 8.39
CA TYR A 50 -11.32 15.22 9.80
C TYR A 50 -12.05 14.28 10.77
N PRO A 51 -13.37 14.03 10.64
CA PRO A 51 -14.02 13.04 11.50
C PRO A 51 -13.50 11.62 11.28
N LEU A 52 -13.05 11.30 10.06
CA LEU A 52 -12.46 10.00 9.75
C LEU A 52 -11.05 9.87 10.36
N LEU A 53 -10.23 10.93 10.31
CA LEU A 53 -8.92 10.95 10.96
C LEU A 53 -9.05 10.78 12.47
N ALA A 54 -9.98 11.50 13.12
CA ALA A 54 -10.25 11.34 14.55
C ALA A 54 -10.63 9.89 14.89
N LYS A 55 -11.54 9.29 14.10
CA LYS A 55 -11.92 7.89 14.28
C LYS A 55 -10.74 6.92 14.07
N MET A 56 -9.90 7.17 13.08
CA MET A 56 -8.71 6.35 12.80
C MET A 56 -7.66 6.45 13.90
N GLU A 57 -7.52 7.62 14.52
CA GLU A 57 -6.67 7.86 15.69
C GLU A 57 -7.22 7.12 16.93
N GLU A 58 -8.53 7.21 17.20
CA GLU A 58 -9.20 6.45 18.25
C GLU A 58 -9.06 4.93 18.08
N GLU A 59 -9.11 4.45 16.84
CA GLU A 59 -8.88 3.05 16.50
C GLU A 59 -7.40 2.63 16.56
N GLY A 60 -6.48 3.58 16.72
CA GLY A 60 -5.03 3.36 16.82
C GLY A 60 -4.38 2.91 15.51
N VAL A 61 -5.01 3.15 14.35
CA VAL A 61 -4.44 2.84 13.02
C VAL A 61 -3.56 3.98 12.49
N ILE A 62 -3.71 5.18 13.07
CA ILE A 62 -2.83 6.33 12.89
C ILE A 62 -2.57 6.99 14.24
N GLU A 63 -1.55 7.84 14.30
CA GLU A 63 -1.26 8.69 15.44
C GLU A 63 -1.09 10.14 14.98
N LYS A 64 -1.40 11.11 15.85
CA LYS A 64 -1.16 12.52 15.59
C LYS A 64 0.13 12.96 16.27
N LEU A 65 1.03 13.53 15.48
CA LEU A 65 2.31 14.07 15.92
C LEU A 65 2.14 15.48 16.50
N ASP A 66 3.11 15.91 17.31
CA ASP A 66 3.11 17.23 17.98
C ASP A 66 3.02 18.41 17.00
N ASP A 67 3.51 18.23 15.77
CA ASP A 67 3.47 19.26 14.71
C ASP A 67 2.16 19.27 13.89
N GLY A 68 1.18 18.48 14.33
CA GLY A 68 -0.15 18.38 13.72
C GLY A 68 -0.23 17.50 12.48
N ARG A 69 0.86 16.80 12.10
CA ARG A 69 0.80 15.73 11.10
C ARG A 69 0.23 14.45 11.70
N TYR A 70 -0.31 13.60 10.83
CA TYR A 70 -0.68 12.24 11.16
C TYR A 70 0.39 11.29 10.62
N SER A 71 0.67 10.21 11.34
CA SER A 71 1.55 9.12 10.94
C SER A 71 0.78 7.80 10.99
N ILE A 72 1.10 6.84 10.13
CA ILE A 72 0.50 5.50 10.17
C ILE A 72 1.15 4.68 11.30
N THR A 73 0.35 3.88 12.01
CA THR A 73 0.88 2.92 13.00
C THR A 73 1.09 1.55 12.38
N GLN A 74 1.74 0.63 13.09
CA GLN A 74 1.84 -0.77 12.65
C GLN A 74 0.47 -1.40 12.38
N LYS A 75 -0.54 -1.07 13.21
CA LYS A 75 -1.92 -1.54 13.03
C LYS A 75 -2.53 -1.01 11.73
N GLY A 76 -2.26 0.26 11.39
CA GLY A 76 -2.68 0.84 10.11
C GLY A 76 -2.02 0.19 8.90
N ILE A 77 -0.72 -0.15 9.01
CA ILE A 77 0.02 -0.88 7.95
C ILE A 77 -0.62 -2.24 7.69
N GLU A 78 -0.90 -3.01 8.75
CA GLU A 78 -1.58 -4.32 8.63
C GLU A 78 -2.94 -4.20 7.93
N GLU A 79 -3.67 -3.12 8.17
CA GLU A 79 -4.99 -2.90 7.57
C GLU A 79 -4.91 -2.75 6.04
N ILE A 80 -3.87 -2.09 5.53
CA ILE A 80 -3.69 -1.88 4.09
C ILE A 80 -2.67 -2.80 3.44
N LYS A 81 -2.17 -3.84 4.13
CA LYS A 81 -1.09 -4.70 3.61
C LYS A 81 -1.36 -5.27 2.22
N TYR A 82 -2.61 -5.63 1.91
CA TYR A 82 -3.01 -6.15 0.60
C TYR A 82 -3.04 -5.09 -0.50
N LEU A 83 -2.98 -3.80 -0.14
CA LEU A 83 -2.91 -2.66 -1.05
C LEU A 83 -1.48 -2.14 -1.22
N LEU A 84 -0.55 -2.53 -0.35
CA LEU A 84 0.83 -2.11 -0.43
C LEU A 84 1.53 -2.81 -1.58
N PRO A 85 2.47 -2.13 -2.28
CA PRO A 85 3.35 -2.82 -3.20
C PRO A 85 4.11 -3.89 -2.43
N SER A 86 4.18 -5.14 -2.95
CA SER A 86 4.79 -6.28 -2.26
C SER A 86 6.19 -6.03 -1.67
N ARG A 87 6.91 -5.03 -2.19
CA ARG A 87 8.26 -4.65 -1.74
C ARG A 87 8.34 -4.01 -0.35
N TYR A 88 7.23 -3.80 0.37
CA TYR A 88 7.23 -2.94 1.56
C TYR A 88 6.50 -3.46 2.80
N SER A 89 5.96 -4.67 2.80
CA SER A 89 5.22 -5.20 3.96
C SER A 89 5.49 -6.66 4.29
N GLY A 90 6.69 -7.17 3.99
CA GLY A 90 6.92 -8.61 4.08
C GLY A 90 7.80 -9.06 5.24
N SER A 91 7.25 -9.90 6.11
CA SER A 91 8.02 -10.96 6.78
C SER A 91 8.72 -11.86 5.75
N VAL A 92 9.63 -12.75 6.18
CA VAL A 92 10.23 -13.74 5.26
C VAL A 92 9.13 -14.59 4.62
N GLU A 93 8.07 -14.90 5.37
CA GLU A 93 6.91 -15.64 4.93
C GLU A 93 6.17 -14.93 3.78
N ASP A 94 6.00 -13.62 3.85
CA ASP A 94 5.36 -12.84 2.80
C ASP A 94 6.20 -12.81 1.52
N ALA A 95 7.53 -12.72 1.65
CA ALA A 95 8.43 -12.81 0.50
C ALA A 95 8.35 -14.19 -0.17
N VAL A 96 8.18 -15.26 0.61
CA VAL A 96 7.97 -16.62 0.09
C VAL A 96 6.64 -16.73 -0.66
N GLU A 97 5.54 -16.14 -0.14
CA GLU A 97 4.25 -16.12 -0.85
C GLU A 97 4.31 -15.30 -2.14
N GLU A 98 5.06 -14.18 -2.17
CA GLU A 98 5.28 -13.41 -3.39
C GLU A 98 6.03 -14.24 -4.45
N LEU A 99 7.09 -14.95 -4.06
CA LEU A 99 7.81 -15.84 -4.96
C LEU A 99 6.92 -16.94 -5.54
N LYS A 100 6.00 -17.50 -4.74
CA LYS A 100 4.99 -18.46 -5.23
C LYS A 100 4.07 -17.83 -6.27
N GLY A 101 3.59 -16.60 -6.03
CA GLY A 101 2.78 -15.86 -6.97
C GLY A 101 3.49 -15.62 -8.31
N ILE A 102 4.76 -15.19 -8.26
CA ILE A 102 5.61 -14.99 -9.44
C ILE A 102 5.81 -16.31 -10.20
N LEU A 103 6.04 -17.42 -9.49
CA LEU A 103 6.16 -18.74 -10.10
C LEU A 103 4.88 -19.13 -10.86
N MET A 104 3.71 -18.89 -10.28
CA MET A 104 2.42 -19.15 -10.95
C MET A 104 2.26 -18.28 -12.19
N PHE A 105 2.60 -16.99 -12.11
CA PHE A 105 2.62 -16.11 -13.28
C PHE A 105 3.53 -16.65 -14.40
N PHE A 106 4.76 -17.07 -14.07
CA PHE A 106 5.69 -17.63 -15.07
C PHE A 106 5.24 -18.99 -15.64
N LYS A 107 4.36 -19.71 -14.95
CA LYS A 107 3.72 -20.92 -15.49
C LYS A 107 2.65 -20.58 -16.53
N GLU A 108 1.92 -19.49 -16.34
CA GLU A 108 0.80 -19.09 -17.18
C GLU A 108 1.18 -18.15 -18.33
N VAL A 109 2.28 -17.40 -18.19
CA VAL A 109 2.70 -16.41 -19.19
C VAL A 109 3.16 -17.07 -20.49
N ASP A 110 2.81 -16.45 -21.61
CA ASP A 110 3.29 -16.82 -22.94
C ASP A 110 4.83 -16.88 -22.99
N ARG A 111 5.36 -18.03 -23.44
CA ARG A 111 6.80 -18.28 -23.56
C ARG A 111 7.52 -17.28 -24.45
N ASN A 112 6.85 -16.75 -25.48
CA ASN A 112 7.43 -15.73 -26.35
C ASN A 112 7.67 -14.40 -25.63
N LYS A 113 6.88 -14.10 -24.59
CA LYS A 113 7.07 -12.92 -23.73
C LYS A 113 8.10 -13.18 -22.63
N LEU A 114 8.24 -14.43 -22.20
CA LEU A 114 9.22 -14.81 -21.17
C LEU A 114 10.65 -14.90 -21.72
N HIS A 115 10.81 -15.44 -22.94
CA HIS A 115 12.11 -15.75 -23.52
C HIS A 115 13.06 -14.54 -23.59
N PRO A 116 12.64 -13.33 -24.00
CA PRO A 116 13.52 -12.16 -24.04
C PRO A 116 14.09 -11.75 -22.69
N HIS A 117 13.48 -12.20 -21.59
CA HIS A 117 13.88 -11.86 -20.22
C HIS A 117 14.56 -13.01 -19.48
N LYS A 118 14.72 -14.17 -20.13
CA LYS A 118 15.22 -15.41 -19.50
C LYS A 118 16.55 -15.23 -18.77
N GLU A 119 17.54 -14.62 -19.43
CA GLU A 119 18.89 -14.45 -18.85
C GLU A 119 18.86 -13.58 -17.59
N LYS A 120 18.16 -12.45 -17.65
CA LYS A 120 17.98 -11.55 -16.51
C LYS A 120 17.25 -12.22 -15.35
N ILE A 121 16.23 -13.04 -15.63
CA ILE A 121 15.50 -13.80 -14.61
C ILE A 121 16.45 -14.81 -13.93
N LEU A 122 17.24 -15.55 -14.70
CA LEU A 122 18.20 -16.51 -14.16
C LEU A 122 19.29 -15.84 -13.32
N GLU A 123 19.77 -14.66 -13.73
CA GLU A 123 20.74 -13.88 -12.96
C GLU A 123 20.16 -13.46 -11.60
N LEU A 124 18.92 -12.94 -11.58
CA LEU A 124 18.24 -12.55 -10.35
C LEU A 124 18.01 -13.76 -9.42
N LEU A 125 17.61 -14.91 -9.96
CA LEU A 125 17.45 -16.14 -9.17
C LEU A 125 18.77 -16.58 -8.54
N LYS A 126 19.89 -16.44 -9.26
CA LYS A 126 21.22 -16.76 -8.72
C LYS A 126 21.63 -15.80 -7.60
N GLN A 127 21.33 -14.51 -7.74
CA GLN A 127 21.59 -13.53 -6.67
C GLN A 127 20.75 -13.83 -5.42
N ILE A 128 19.46 -14.14 -5.59
CA ILE A 128 18.56 -14.53 -4.49
C ILE A 128 19.07 -15.79 -3.80
N GLN A 129 19.46 -16.82 -4.58
CA GLN A 129 20.04 -18.05 -4.04
C GLN A 129 21.29 -17.76 -3.20
N GLY A 130 22.19 -16.91 -3.69
CA GLY A 130 23.38 -16.53 -2.96
C GLY A 130 23.09 -15.81 -1.64
N VAL A 131 22.01 -15.01 -1.56
CA VAL A 131 21.60 -14.39 -0.28
C VAL A 131 21.08 -15.45 0.69
N ILE A 132 20.27 -16.40 0.22
CA ILE A 132 19.67 -17.45 1.06
C ILE A 132 20.72 -18.43 1.60
N GLU A 133 21.69 -18.83 0.78
CA GLU A 133 22.75 -19.77 1.17
C GLU A 133 23.72 -19.20 2.22
N ASN A 134 23.78 -17.87 2.35
CA ASN A 134 24.65 -17.18 3.30
C ASN A 134 23.91 -16.66 4.55
N ALA A 135 22.62 -16.99 4.71
CA ALA A 135 21.80 -16.65 5.87
C ALA A 135 21.85 -17.76 6.94
#